data_AF-A0A7X9HT83-F1
#
_entry.id   AF-A0A7X9HT83-F1
#
_cell.length_a   1.000
_cell.length_b   1.000
_cell.length_c   1.000
_cell.angle_alpha   90.00
_cell.angle_beta   90.00
_cell.angle_gamma   90.00
#
_symmetry.space_group_name_H-M   'P 1'
#
loop_
_entity.id
_entity.type
_entity.pdbx_description
1 polymer ?
#
loop_
_entity_poly.entity_id
_entity_poly.type
_entity_poly.pdbx_seq_one_letter_code
_entity_poly.pdbx_strand_id
1 'polypeptide(L)' 'MVKKPDNSKYHVPNLERALAIMEHLSKQPAGLTASELSEQLKIPRNSIFRITSTLV' A
#
# COMPACT_ATOMS: atom_id res chain seq x y z
N MET A 1 3.10 -20.69 -30.80
CA MET A 1 3.31 -19.46 -30.00
C MET A 1 2.59 -19.64 -28.67
N VAL A 2 3.30 -19.89 -27.57
CA VAL A 2 2.69 -20.09 -26.24
C VAL A 2 2.35 -18.71 -25.67
N LYS A 3 1.06 -18.46 -25.39
CA LYS A 3 0.56 -17.21 -24.80
C LYS A 3 1.07 -17.14 -23.35
N LYS A 4 1.95 -16.20 -23.04
CA LYS A 4 2.40 -15.95 -21.66
C LYS A 4 1.16 -15.58 -20.83
N PRO A 5 0.94 -16.17 -19.64
CA PRO A 5 -0.21 -15.84 -18.82
C PRO A 5 -0.20 -14.35 -18.50
N ASP A 6 -1.34 -13.70 -18.72
CA ASP A 6 -1.55 -12.30 -18.38
C ASP A 6 -1.67 -12.18 -16.85
N ASN A 7 -0.56 -11.86 -16.20
CA ASN A 7 -0.47 -11.71 -14.74
C ASN A 7 -1.23 -10.48 -14.22
N SER A 8 -1.81 -9.63 -15.08
CA SER A 8 -2.59 -8.46 -14.65
C SER A 8 -3.83 -8.85 -13.84
N LYS A 9 -4.38 -10.05 -14.04
CA LYS A 9 -5.53 -10.57 -13.27
C LYS A 9 -5.25 -10.75 -11.77
N TYR A 10 -4.00 -10.86 -11.35
CA TYR A 10 -3.62 -11.10 -9.96
C TYR A 10 -3.05 -9.86 -9.27
N HIS A 11 -2.99 -8.72 -9.96
CA HIS A 11 -2.52 -7.48 -9.37
C HIS A 11 -3.70 -6.75 -8.72
N VAL A 12 -3.69 -6.68 -7.38
CA VAL A 12 -4.67 -5.93 -6.59
C VAL A 12 -3.96 -4.70 -6.01
N PRO A 13 -4.05 -3.53 -6.64
CA PRO A 13 -3.23 -2.36 -6.26
C PRO A 13 -3.38 -1.95 -4.79
N ASN A 14 -4.58 -2.11 -4.21
CA ASN A 14 -4.80 -1.74 -2.81
C ASN A 14 -4.19 -2.76 -1.83
N LEU A 15 -4.06 -4.03 -2.23
CA LEU A 15 -3.38 -5.03 -1.42
C LEU A 15 -1.88 -4.72 -1.36
N GLU A 16 -1.26 -4.43 -2.51
CA GLU A 16 0.16 -4.08 -2.54
C GLU A 16 0.46 -2.81 -1.72
N ARG A 17 -0.40 -1.79 -1.83
CA ARG A 17 -0.28 -0.58 -1.03
C ARG A 17 -0.45 -0.86 0.46
N ALA A 18 -1.39 -1.72 0.85
CA ALA A 18 -1.57 -2.12 2.25
C ALA A 18 -0.33 -2.83 2.80
N LEU A 19 0.25 -3.76 2.03
CA LEU A 19 1.49 -4.44 2.40
C LEU A 19 2.66 -3.46 2.53
N ALA A 20 2.79 -2.51 1.60
CA ALA A 20 3.81 -1.46 1.67
C ALA A 20 3.65 -0.56 2.90
N ILE A 21 2.41 -0.16 3.24
CA ILE A 21 2.13 0.62 4.46
C ILE A 21 2.52 -0.16 5.72
N MET A 22 2.12 -1.43 5.82
CA MET A 22 2.44 -2.28 6.98
C MET A 22 3.95 -2.52 7.12
N GLU A 23 4.65 -2.81 6.03
CA GLU A 23 6.10 -2.98 6.03
C GLU A 23 6.80 -1.70 6.51
N HIS A 24 6.34 -0.54 6.03
CA HIS A 24 6.92 0.74 6.39
C HIS A 24 6.68 1.09 7.86
N LEU A 25 5.47 0.86 8.37
CA LEU A 25 5.14 1.06 9.78
C LEU A 25 5.88 0.08 10.70
N SER A 26 6.15 -1.16 10.26
CA SER A 26 6.90 -2.14 11.05
C SER A 26 8.32 -1.68 11.38
N LYS A 27 8.89 -0.76 10.57
CA LYS A 27 10.22 -0.18 10.74
C LYS A 27 10.18 1.11 11.58
N GLN A 28 9.00 1.60 11.95
CA GLN A 28 8.79 2.89 12.63
C GLN A 28 7.95 2.71 13.91
N PRO A 29 8.57 2.32 15.04
CA PRO A 29 7.83 2.03 16.28
C PRO A 29 7.10 3.24 16.88
N ALA A 30 7.51 4.47 16.53
CA ALA A 30 6.80 5.69 16.92
C ALA A 30 5.52 5.93 16.10
N GLY A 31 5.27 5.12 15.06
CA GLY A 31 4.21 5.34 14.09
C GLY A 31 4.54 6.44 13.09
N LEU A 32 3.60 6.68 12.18
CA LEU A 32 3.64 7.75 11.19
C LEU A 32 2.23 8.31 11.00
N THR A 33 2.13 9.60 10.71
CA THR A 33 0.89 10.23 10.26
C THR A 33 0.55 9.82 8.82
N ALA A 34 -0.72 9.96 8.43
CA ALA A 34 -1.15 9.71 7.06
C ALA A 34 -0.46 10.62 6.03
N SER A 35 -0.02 11.82 6.43
CA SER A 35 0.73 12.75 5.58
C SER A 35 2.16 12.26 5.36
N GLU A 36 2.86 11.84 6.41
CA GLU A 36 4.22 11.28 6.31
C GLU A 36 4.24 10.00 5.49
N LEU A 37 3.26 9.11 5.68
CA LEU A 37 3.09 7.91 4.84
C LEU A 37 2.85 8.27 3.37
N SER A 38 2.04 9.30 3.10
CA SER A 38 1.76 9.75 1.74
C SER A 38 3.02 10.26 1.04
N GLU A 39 3.82 11.06 1.74
CA GLU A 39 5.08 11.60 1.23
C GLU A 39 6.12 10.49 1.00
N GLN A 40 6.32 9.62 1.97
CA GLN A 40 7.36 8.60 1.94
C GLN A 40 7.06 7.47 0.94
N LEU A 41 5.79 7.04 0.83
CA LEU A 41 5.39 5.96 -0.07
C LEU A 41 4.90 6.45 -1.43
N LYS A 42 4.78 7.78 -1.63
CA LYS A 42 4.21 8.40 -2.84
C LYS A 42 2.81 7.89 -3.18
N ILE A 43 2.05 7.51 -2.15
CA ILE A 43 0.64 7.09 -2.26
C ILE A 43 -0.24 8.29 -1.90
N PRO A 44 -1.31 8.60 -2.64
CA PRO A 44 -2.19 9.72 -2.29
C PRO A 44 -2.75 9.58 -0.88
N ARG A 45 -2.77 10.68 -0.11
CA ARG A 45 -3.24 10.71 1.28
C ARG A 45 -4.63 10.09 1.47
N ASN A 46 -5.56 10.29 0.53
CA ASN A 46 -6.89 9.67 0.56
C ASN A 46 -6.84 8.13 0.43
N SER A 47 -5.88 7.60 -0.33
CA SER A 47 -5.67 6.15 -0.42
C SER A 47 -5.06 5.61 0.86
N ILE A 48 -4.06 6.31 1.43
CA ILE A 48 -3.51 5.97 2.75
C ILE A 48 -4.64 5.88 3.77
N PHE A 49 -5.45 6.95 3.90
CA PHE A 49 -6.55 7.01 4.86
C PHE A 49 -7.54 5.85 4.69
N ARG A 50 -8.05 5.63 3.48
CA ARG A 50 -9.00 4.53 3.20
C ARG A 50 -8.42 3.15 3.54
N ILE A 51 -7.17 2.90 3.19
CA ILE A 51 -6.51 1.63 3.46
C ILE A 51 -6.31 1.46 4.96
N THR A 52 -5.70 2.43 5.65
CA THR A 52 -5.45 2.35 7.09
C THR A 52 -6.74 2.22 7.90
N SER A 53 -7.81 2.91 7.50
CA SER A 53 -9.14 2.77 8.12
C SER A 53 -9.81 1.42 7.88
N THR A 54 -9.37 0.64 6.89
CA THR A 54 -9.87 -0.72 6.65
C THR A 54 -9.11 -1.76 7.47
N LEU A 55 -7.87 -1.47 7.87
CA LEU A 55 -6.98 -2.40 8.59
C LEU A 55 -7.20 -2.40 10.11
N VAL A 56 -7.94 -1.41 10.63
CA VAL A 56 -8.32 -1.28 12.05
C VAL A 56 -9.77 -1.71 12.25
#